data_AF-A0A401GFC3-F1
#
_entry.id   AF-A0A401GFC3-F1
#
_cell.length_a   1.000
_cell.length_b   1.000
_cell.length_c   1.000
_cell.angle_alpha   90.00
_cell.angle_beta   90.00
_cell.angle_gamma   90.00
#
_symmetry.space_group_name_H-M   'P 1'
#
loop_
_entity.id
_entity.type
_entity.pdbx_description
1 polymer ?
#
loop_
_entity_poly.entity_id
_entity_poly.type
_entity_poly.pdbx_seq_one_letter_code
_entity_poly.pdbx_strand_id
1 'polypeptide(L)'
;MLAEIGRAITASVRMSSPDSTGGAFKVSTQTSNGPVHVHFVDSPVDTYLDFSARTSNAPAGASLHRAYEGSFSLHTTHKAPVLHISEHAEDPSGRARGRNVTSSRWRSGLEGSVAWGNPPYDQPLGSASVQSTNSAVTLELQ
;
A
#
# COMPACT_ATOMS: atom_id res chain seq x y z
N MET A 1 -8.30 30.08 20.98
CA MET A 1 -8.63 29.29 19.78
C MET A 1 -7.84 27.99 19.89
N LEU A 2 -8.47 26.91 20.38
CA LEU A 2 -7.83 25.60 20.52
C LEU A 2 -7.72 24.99 19.12
N ALA A 3 -6.49 24.74 18.65
CA ALA A 3 -6.26 24.02 17.40
C ALA A 3 -6.83 22.61 17.56
N GLU A 4 -7.74 22.23 16.67
CA GLU A 4 -8.22 20.86 16.56
C GLU A 4 -7.03 19.97 16.20
N ILE A 5 -6.51 19.24 17.19
CA ILE A 5 -5.40 18.30 16.98
C ILE A 5 -5.94 17.23 16.05
N GLY A 6 -5.47 17.19 14.80
CA GLY A 6 -5.95 16.23 13.81
C GLY A 6 -5.80 14.81 14.35
N ARG A 7 -6.91 14.10 14.48
CA ARG A 7 -6.93 12.75 15.07
C ARG A 7 -6.28 11.74 14.15
N ALA A 8 -5.65 10.73 14.74
CA ALA A 8 -5.05 9.62 14.01
C ALA A 8 -6.11 8.77 13.31
N ILE A 9 -5.79 8.28 12.12
CA ILE A 9 -6.50 7.17 11.47
C ILE A 9 -5.64 5.93 11.62
N THR A 10 -6.16 4.93 12.32
CA THR A 10 -5.60 3.57 12.36
C THR A 10 -6.70 2.61 11.96
N ALA A 11 -6.48 1.87 10.88
CA ALA A 11 -7.48 0.99 10.31
C ALA A 11 -6.89 -0.39 10.01
N SER A 12 -7.68 -1.43 10.27
CA SER A 12 -7.43 -2.79 9.80
C SER A 12 -8.50 -3.16 8.79
N VAL A 13 -8.09 -3.51 7.58
CA VAL A 13 -8.98 -3.80 6.45
C VAL A 13 -8.89 -5.28 6.13
N ARG A 14 -10.05 -5.93 6.05
CA ARG A 14 -10.22 -7.28 5.51
C ARG A 14 -11.05 -7.17 4.25
N MET A 15 -10.52 -7.69 3.15
CA MET A 15 -11.25 -7.78 1.88
C MET A 15 -11.71 -9.22 1.68
N SER A 16 -12.90 -9.40 1.13
CA SER A 16 -13.48 -10.72 0.89
C SER A 16 -14.34 -10.68 -0.36
N SER A 17 -14.24 -11.72 -1.20
CA SER A 17 -15.13 -11.96 -2.33
C SER A 17 -15.81 -13.33 -2.16
N PRO A 18 -17.02 -13.54 -2.73
CA PRO A 18 -17.73 -14.83 -2.63
C PRO A 18 -16.89 -16.02 -3.10
N ASP A 19 -16.11 -15.84 -4.16
CA ASP A 19 -15.30 -16.90 -4.76
C ASP A 19 -13.88 -16.98 -4.17
N SER A 20 -13.56 -16.16 -3.15
CA SER A 20 -12.23 -16.04 -2.55
C SER A 20 -11.10 -15.64 -3.54
N THR A 21 -11.49 -15.17 -4.73
CA THR A 21 -10.64 -14.59 -5.77
C THR A 21 -11.32 -13.35 -6.34
N GLY A 22 -10.54 -12.41 -6.86
CA GLY A 22 -11.04 -11.21 -7.50
C GLY A 22 -11.73 -10.22 -6.55
N GLY A 23 -12.52 -9.33 -7.16
CA GLY A 23 -13.17 -8.22 -6.48
C GLY A 23 -12.47 -6.89 -6.74
N ALA A 24 -13.21 -5.80 -6.61
CA ALA A 24 -12.70 -4.45 -6.77
C ALA A 24 -12.98 -3.66 -5.50
N PHE A 25 -11.91 -3.19 -4.85
CA PHE A 25 -11.99 -2.46 -3.59
C PHE A 25 -11.38 -1.09 -3.75
N LYS A 26 -12.04 -0.09 -3.16
CA LYS A 26 -11.53 1.28 -3.07
C LYS A 26 -11.45 1.69 -1.61
N VAL A 27 -10.25 2.05 -1.16
CA VAL A 27 -9.99 2.48 0.22
C VAL A 27 -9.31 3.83 0.19
N SER A 28 -9.91 4.83 0.84
CA SER A 28 -9.35 6.18 0.94
C SER A 28 -9.31 6.62 2.39
N THR A 29 -8.16 7.13 2.83
CA THR A 29 -7.95 7.67 4.17
C THR A 29 -7.23 9.01 4.07
N GLN A 30 -7.74 10.01 4.77
CA GLN A 30 -7.21 11.35 4.69
C GLN A 30 -7.26 12.07 6.03
N THR A 31 -6.17 12.74 6.36
CA THR A 31 -6.09 13.73 7.44
C THR A 31 -5.27 14.93 6.98
N SER A 32 -5.17 15.97 7.82
CA SER A 32 -4.23 17.07 7.62
C SER A 32 -3.07 17.01 8.61
N ASN A 33 -3.37 16.73 9.89
CA ASN A 33 -2.42 16.83 11.00
C ASN A 33 -2.25 15.54 11.81
N GLY A 34 -3.08 14.53 11.57
CA GLY A 34 -3.05 13.26 12.30
C GLY A 34 -2.33 12.17 11.50
N PRO A 35 -1.64 11.22 12.15
CA PRO A 35 -1.02 10.12 11.44
C PRO A 35 -2.07 9.23 10.76
N VAL A 36 -1.70 8.61 9.64
CA VAL A 36 -2.54 7.64 8.92
C VAL A 36 -1.79 6.31 8.84
N HIS A 37 -2.41 5.24 9.31
CA HIS A 37 -1.88 3.88 9.17
C HIS A 37 -2.99 2.90 8.79
N VAL A 38 -2.83 2.22 7.66
CA VAL A 38 -3.80 1.24 7.15
C VAL A 38 -3.13 -0.12 7.00
N HIS A 39 -3.70 -1.13 7.65
CA HIS A 39 -3.22 -2.51 7.59
C HIS A 39 -4.23 -3.38 6.85
N PHE A 40 -3.86 -3.87 5.66
CA PHE A 40 -4.64 -4.88 4.95
C PHE A 40 -4.27 -6.25 5.52
N VAL A 41 -5.10 -6.76 6.42
CA VAL A 41 -4.83 -8.01 7.16
C VAL A 41 -5.33 -9.25 6.43
N ASP A 42 -6.21 -9.07 5.44
CA ASP A 42 -6.70 -10.15 4.60
C ASP A 42 -7.10 -9.60 3.21
N SER A 43 -6.86 -10.40 2.17
CA SER A 43 -7.16 -10.06 0.78
C SER A 43 -7.33 -11.32 -0.06
N PRO A 44 -8.41 -11.42 -0.88
CA PRO A 44 -8.51 -12.45 -1.90
C PRO A 44 -7.36 -12.31 -2.90
N VAL A 45 -6.98 -13.42 -3.53
CA VAL A 45 -6.05 -13.41 -4.68
C VAL A 45 -6.71 -12.75 -5.89
N ASP A 46 -5.93 -12.27 -6.85
CA ASP A 46 -6.42 -11.65 -8.10
C ASP A 46 -7.34 -10.43 -7.89
N THR A 47 -7.27 -9.78 -6.73
CA THR A 47 -8.10 -8.62 -6.35
C THR A 47 -7.61 -7.33 -6.99
N TYR A 48 -8.53 -6.48 -7.46
CA TYR A 48 -8.25 -5.08 -7.80
C TYR A 48 -8.36 -4.16 -6.57
N LEU A 49 -7.25 -3.52 -6.17
CA LEU A 49 -7.24 -2.55 -5.06
C LEU A 49 -6.85 -1.15 -5.53
N ASP A 50 -7.77 -0.18 -5.38
CA ASP A 50 -7.50 1.26 -5.47
C ASP A 50 -7.38 1.84 -4.05
N PHE A 51 -6.15 2.02 -3.58
CA PHE A 51 -5.85 2.50 -2.23
C PHE A 51 -5.15 3.86 -2.23
N SER A 52 -5.67 4.79 -1.41
CA SER A 52 -5.05 6.09 -1.14
C SER A 52 -5.00 6.40 0.36
N ALA A 53 -3.83 6.77 0.86
CA ALA A 53 -3.61 7.29 2.20
C ALA A 53 -2.87 8.62 2.14
N ARG A 54 -3.44 9.68 2.71
CA ARG A 54 -2.87 11.02 2.65
C ARG A 54 -2.90 11.75 3.98
N THR A 55 -1.80 12.43 4.28
CA THR A 55 -1.73 13.47 5.31
C THR A 55 -0.78 14.58 4.87
N SER A 56 -0.64 15.64 5.67
CA SER A 56 0.30 16.75 5.36
C SER A 56 1.42 16.82 6.38
N ASN A 57 1.07 16.87 7.67
CA ASN A 57 2.02 17.18 8.75
C ASN A 57 2.45 15.95 9.57
N ALA A 58 1.78 14.81 9.40
CA ALA A 58 2.04 13.60 10.18
C ALA A 58 2.57 12.44 9.30
N PRO A 59 3.03 11.34 9.90
CA PRO A 59 3.38 10.14 9.14
C PRO A 59 2.18 9.53 8.42
N ALA A 60 2.41 8.99 7.23
CA ALA A 60 1.46 8.13 6.52
C ALA A 60 2.10 6.78 6.22
N GLY A 61 1.37 5.70 6.48
CA GLY A 61 1.88 4.35 6.28
C GLY A 61 0.80 3.37 5.84
N ALA A 62 1.22 2.30 5.18
CA ALA A 62 0.37 1.16 4.94
C ALA A 62 1.14 -0.17 4.94
N SER A 63 0.49 -1.23 5.39
CA SER A 63 0.92 -2.61 5.19
C SER A 63 -0.05 -3.28 4.24
N LEU A 64 0.43 -3.68 3.05
CA LEU A 64 -0.35 -4.38 2.05
C LEU A 64 -0.22 -5.88 2.25
N HIS A 65 -1.35 -6.60 2.17
CA HIS A 65 -1.39 -8.05 2.28
C HIS A 65 -0.54 -8.72 1.18
N ARG A 66 0.03 -9.89 1.45
CA ARG A 66 0.88 -10.63 0.48
C ARG A 66 0.17 -10.97 -0.85
N ALA A 67 -1.16 -11.00 -0.86
CA ALA A 67 -1.97 -11.22 -2.06
C ALA A 67 -2.11 -9.98 -2.94
N TYR A 68 -1.62 -8.83 -2.50
CA TYR A 68 -1.59 -7.62 -3.31
C TYR A 68 -0.63 -7.79 -4.48
N GLU A 69 -1.15 -7.58 -5.68
CA GLU A 69 -0.42 -7.45 -6.93
C GLU A 69 -0.83 -6.10 -7.54
N GLY A 70 0.10 -5.28 -8.02
CA GLY A 70 -0.23 -3.94 -8.51
C GLY A 70 0.91 -2.93 -8.38
N SER A 71 0.61 -1.68 -8.71
CA SER A 71 1.57 -0.57 -8.64
C SER A 71 1.49 0.16 -7.31
N PHE A 72 2.62 0.64 -6.81
CA PHE A 72 2.65 1.49 -5.62
C PHE A 72 3.38 2.80 -5.88
N SER A 73 2.97 3.84 -5.16
CA SER A 73 3.61 5.15 -5.15
C SER A 73 3.67 5.71 -3.72
N LEU A 74 4.83 6.20 -3.35
CA LEU A 74 5.12 6.85 -2.08
C LEU A 74 5.66 8.24 -2.36
N HIS A 75 5.12 9.25 -1.69
CA HIS A 75 5.56 10.62 -1.91
C HIS A 75 5.61 11.43 -0.61
N THR A 76 6.75 12.09 -0.37
CA THR A 76 6.93 13.05 0.72
C THR A 76 7.98 14.09 0.35
N THR A 77 7.76 15.35 0.73
CA THR A 77 8.58 16.49 0.26
C THR A 77 9.86 16.68 1.09
N HIS A 78 9.74 16.53 2.42
CA HIS A 78 10.82 16.86 3.37
C HIS A 78 11.55 15.64 3.95
N LYS A 79 11.10 14.42 3.61
CA LYS A 79 11.71 13.16 4.03
C LYS A 79 11.95 12.27 2.81
N ALA A 80 12.56 11.11 3.03
CA ALA A 80 12.66 10.06 2.02
C ALA A 80 11.59 8.99 2.32
N PRO A 81 10.85 8.50 1.31
CA PRO A 81 9.94 7.36 1.50
C PRO A 81 10.72 6.07 1.73
N VAL A 82 10.09 5.14 2.45
CA VAL A 82 10.67 3.84 2.80
C VAL A 82 9.75 2.73 2.31
N LEU A 83 10.33 1.74 1.65
CA LEU A 83 9.68 0.50 1.23
C LEU A 83 10.31 -0.66 2.01
N HIS A 84 9.48 -1.44 2.69
CA HIS A 84 9.83 -2.70 3.33
C HIS A 84 9.20 -3.86 2.54
N ILE A 85 9.98 -4.90 2.29
CA ILE A 85 9.55 -6.08 1.55
C ILE A 85 9.83 -7.30 2.43
N SER A 86 8.82 -8.11 2.72
CA SER A 86 9.04 -9.39 3.37
C SER A 86 9.82 -10.35 2.47
N GLU A 87 10.96 -10.84 2.95
CA GLU A 87 11.85 -11.75 2.22
C GLU A 87 11.29 -13.19 2.09
N HIS A 88 10.27 -13.54 2.87
CA HIS A 88 9.74 -14.91 2.98
C HIS A 88 8.22 -15.00 2.78
N ALA A 89 7.65 -14.10 1.96
CA ALA A 89 6.25 -14.23 1.60
C ALA A 89 6.03 -15.48 0.72
N GLU A 90 5.02 -16.27 1.05
CA GLU A 90 4.56 -17.41 0.24
C GLU A 90 3.46 -16.98 -0.74
N ASP A 91 3.46 -17.54 -1.96
CA ASP A 91 2.45 -17.25 -2.99
C ASP A 91 1.04 -17.62 -2.47
N PRO A 92 0.15 -16.64 -2.24
CA PRO A 92 -1.16 -16.89 -1.66
C PRO A 92 -2.10 -17.66 -2.59
N SER A 93 -1.78 -17.78 -3.89
CA SER A 93 -2.55 -18.60 -4.83
C SER A 93 -2.21 -20.10 -4.75
N GLY A 94 -1.16 -20.48 -4.01
CA GLY A 94 -0.70 -21.87 -3.93
C GLY A 94 0.00 -22.39 -5.19
N ARG A 95 0.26 -21.51 -6.18
CA ARG A 95 0.88 -21.87 -7.47
C ARG A 95 2.41 -21.87 -7.44
N ALA A 96 3.01 -21.67 -6.26
CA ALA A 96 4.46 -21.60 -6.05
C ALA A 96 5.18 -20.58 -6.97
N ARG A 97 4.52 -19.46 -7.28
CA ARG A 97 5.11 -18.38 -8.07
C ARG A 97 6.17 -17.63 -7.25
N GLY A 98 7.21 -17.14 -7.93
CA GLY A 98 8.15 -16.20 -7.33
C GLY A 98 7.55 -14.80 -7.18
N ARG A 99 7.87 -14.10 -6.09
CA ARG A 99 7.49 -12.69 -5.89
C ARG A 99 8.49 -11.79 -6.60
N ASN A 100 7.99 -10.92 -7.45
CA ASN A 100 8.80 -9.93 -8.16
C ASN A 100 8.39 -8.54 -7.70
N VAL A 101 9.36 -7.78 -7.19
CA VAL A 101 9.18 -6.38 -6.81
C VAL A 101 10.15 -5.54 -7.63
N THR A 102 9.60 -4.55 -8.34
CA THR A 102 10.40 -3.53 -9.02
C THR A 102 10.17 -2.20 -8.33
N SER A 103 11.22 -1.39 -8.17
CA SER A 103 11.07 -0.05 -7.63
C SER A 103 12.12 0.91 -8.17
N SER A 104 11.70 2.16 -8.30
CA SER A 104 12.55 3.30 -8.60
C SER A 104 12.35 4.36 -7.51
N ARG A 105 13.44 5.00 -7.10
CA ARG A 105 13.41 5.99 -6.02
C ARG A 105 14.12 7.27 -6.43
N TRP A 106 13.52 8.39 -6.07
CA TRP A 106 14.11 9.72 -6.11
C TRP A 106 13.99 10.39 -4.74
N ARG A 107 14.44 11.65 -4.64
CA ARG A 107 14.53 12.36 -3.36
C ARG A 107 13.20 12.38 -2.58
N SER A 108 12.10 12.70 -3.26
CA SER A 108 10.79 12.93 -2.65
C SER A 108 9.78 11.82 -2.94
N GLY A 109 10.18 10.76 -3.63
CA GLY A 109 9.24 9.75 -4.03
C GLY A 109 9.89 8.41 -4.37
N LEU A 110 9.03 7.40 -4.39
CA LEU A 110 9.36 6.03 -4.72
C LEU A 110 8.12 5.45 -5.41
N GLU A 111 8.33 4.80 -6.55
CA GLU A 111 7.28 4.09 -7.27
C GLU A 111 7.75 2.71 -7.68
N GLY A 112 6.81 1.84 -7.98
CA GLY A 112 7.14 0.47 -8.36
C GLY A 112 5.92 -0.40 -8.54
N SER A 113 6.17 -1.70 -8.64
CA SER A 113 5.12 -2.71 -8.72
C SER A 113 5.55 -3.99 -8.02
N VAL A 114 4.55 -4.75 -7.57
CA VAL A 114 4.69 -6.09 -7.02
C VAL A 114 3.74 -7.03 -7.73
N ALA A 115 4.21 -8.21 -8.07
CA ALA A 115 3.38 -9.26 -8.65
C ALA A 115 4.00 -10.65 -8.41
N TRP A 116 3.18 -11.67 -8.58
CA TRP A 116 3.57 -13.07 -8.45
C TRP A 116 3.63 -13.73 -9.84
N GLY A 117 4.77 -14.32 -10.17
CA GLY A 117 5.01 -14.99 -11.47
C GLY A 117 5.91 -14.19 -12.39
N ASN A 118 6.06 -14.60 -13.65
CA ASN A 118 7.00 -13.95 -14.58
C ASN A 118 6.33 -12.78 -15.33
N PRO A 119 7.04 -11.66 -15.55
CA PRO A 119 6.61 -10.60 -16.47
C PRO A 119 6.46 -11.11 -17.92
N PRO A 120 5.66 -10.44 -18.77
CA PRO A 120 4.83 -9.28 -18.47
C PRO A 120 3.54 -9.70 -17.75
N TYR A 121 3.17 -8.94 -16.72
CA TYR A 121 1.88 -9.12 -16.06
C TYR A 121 0.81 -8.49 -16.94
N ASP A 122 -0.18 -9.27 -17.38
CA ASP A 122 -1.19 -8.85 -18.36
C ASP A 122 -2.03 -7.63 -17.94
N GLN A 123 -1.98 -7.24 -16.66
CA GLN A 123 -2.38 -5.92 -16.15
C GLN A 123 -1.99 -5.77 -14.67
N PRO A 124 -1.64 -4.55 -14.19
CA PRO A 124 -1.50 -4.30 -12.76
C PRO A 124 -2.88 -4.43 -12.06
N LEU A 125 -2.97 -5.30 -11.06
CA LEU A 125 -4.18 -5.60 -10.29
C LEU A 125 -4.50 -4.50 -9.24
N GLY A 126 -4.26 -3.22 -9.57
CA GLY A 126 -4.59 -2.08 -8.73
C GLY A 126 -3.43 -1.12 -8.50
N SER A 127 -3.68 -0.11 -7.65
CA SER A 127 -2.75 0.95 -7.29
C SER A 127 -2.83 1.32 -5.82
N ALA A 128 -1.69 1.43 -5.16
CA ALA A 128 -1.54 1.91 -3.79
C ALA A 128 -0.77 3.24 -3.76
N SER A 129 -1.34 4.29 -3.17
CA SER A 129 -0.67 5.59 -3.03
C SER A 129 -0.64 6.03 -1.58
N VAL A 130 0.56 6.27 -1.03
CA VAL A 130 0.74 6.79 0.32
C VAL A 130 1.51 8.10 0.25
N GLN A 131 0.94 9.16 0.84
CA GLN A 131 1.46 10.51 0.67
C GLN A 131 1.49 11.28 2.00
N SER A 132 2.60 11.98 2.22
CA SER A 132 2.74 13.03 3.22
C SER A 132 3.44 14.24 2.59
N THR A 133 3.57 15.35 3.33
CA THR A 133 4.39 16.49 2.89
C THR A 133 5.61 16.65 3.79
N ASN A 134 5.38 16.72 5.10
CA ASN A 134 6.41 17.12 6.07
C ASN A 134 6.98 15.94 6.87
N SER A 135 6.41 14.75 6.70
CA SER A 135 6.66 13.60 7.57
C SER A 135 6.94 12.33 6.77
N ALA A 136 7.29 11.26 7.50
CA ALA A 136 7.67 9.97 6.91
C ALA A 136 6.51 9.33 6.13
N VAL A 137 6.88 8.63 5.06
CA VAL A 137 5.97 7.79 4.27
C VAL A 137 6.56 6.39 4.18
N THR A 138 5.78 5.39 4.58
CA THR A 138 6.23 4.01 4.65
C THR A 138 5.24 3.07 3.95
N LEU A 139 5.76 2.11 3.21
CA LEU A 139 4.99 0.98 2.68
C LEU A 139 5.64 -0.32 3.11
N GLU A 140 4.82 -1.24 3.58
CA GLU A 140 5.22 -2.62 3.86
C GLU A 140 4.47 -3.55 2.91
N LEU A 141 5.23 -4.35 2.16
CA LEU A 141 4.72 -5.45 1.37
C LEU A 141 4.91 -6.73 2.18
N GLN A 142 3.81 -7.22 2.79
CA GLN A 142 3.82 -8.41 3.65
C GLN A 142 4.22 -9.67 2.91
#